data_AF-A0A430BX37-F1
#
_entry.id   AF-A0A430BX37-F1
#
_cell.length_a   1.000
_cell.length_b   1.000
_cell.length_c   1.000
_cell.angle_alpha   90.00
_cell.angle_beta   90.00
_cell.angle_gamma   90.00
#
_symmetry.space_group_name_H-M   'P 1'
#
loop_
_entity.id
_entity.type
_entity.pdbx_description
1 polymer ?
#
loop_
_entity_poly.entity_id
_entity_poly.type
_entity_poly.pdbx_seq_one_letter_code
_entity_poly.pdbx_strand_id
1 'polypeptide(L)'
;TGAGIRWEPRHAPTRAWYQCENGCEIDEEHKPWMDEQGEWRAHNPAAFPRHRSFHIWAAYSQHPGAAWLEIAREFIEVRKDPNLLRTFVNQVLGEAWAERGEAPEWQRLYDRREKAMRLGTPSAKAGLLIGAADVQRGGGGRIDLDIWAFGPDRRREFVERIEVFGPISEKATWKKLDEQIARTWTTEDGRQMRLARVAVDSGDGENTMEVYAWARRHPGFAMAVKGRHAIAANQPIGSPTWQDVTVNGRKLKKGVRLWNVGTSMLKLELFGDLEKDKPVDGEAYPDGYVFLPDGTTDEWIKQLVAEELRMIRLRNGGFRREWHKVRDRNEALDNAVYARAVAFSLGVDRWREADWQKARGEFTPPPPPVPAPKQQVRDDRPPPVPLQAAETPAAKRRAAATTRKPNPFTSRRR
;
A
#
# COMPACT_ATOMS: atom_id res chain seq x y z
N THR A 1 -16.79 21.03 3.14
CA THR A 1 -17.30 21.39 1.80
C THR A 1 -16.13 21.23 0.85
N GLY A 2 -16.18 20.26 -0.07
CA GLY A 2 -15.06 19.99 -0.97
C GLY A 2 -14.86 21.11 -2.01
N ALA A 3 -13.76 21.06 -2.74
CA ALA A 3 -13.26 22.07 -3.68
C ALA A 3 -14.10 22.29 -4.97
N GLY A 4 -15.42 22.12 -4.93
CA GLY A 4 -16.34 22.45 -6.04
C GLY A 4 -16.34 21.50 -7.25
N ILE A 5 -15.22 20.85 -7.61
CA ILE A 5 -15.17 19.94 -8.77
C ILE A 5 -16.04 18.69 -8.56
N ARG A 6 -16.77 18.29 -9.60
CA ARG A 6 -17.56 17.07 -9.74
C ARG A 6 -17.17 16.36 -11.03
N TRP A 7 -17.40 15.06 -11.08
CA TRP A 7 -17.07 14.27 -12.27
C TRP A 7 -17.94 13.03 -12.40
N GLU A 8 -18.02 12.53 -13.62
CA GLU A 8 -18.69 11.29 -13.97
C GLU A 8 -17.96 10.56 -15.11
N PRO A 9 -18.02 9.22 -15.17
CA PRO A 9 -18.41 8.30 -14.09
C PRO A 9 -17.45 8.30 -12.89
N ARG A 10 -17.93 7.85 -11.72
CA ARG A 10 -17.20 7.95 -10.43
C ARG A 10 -15.82 7.29 -10.41
N HIS A 11 -15.62 6.21 -11.18
CA HIS A 11 -14.39 5.40 -11.16
C HIS A 11 -13.49 5.59 -12.38
N ALA A 12 -14.01 6.18 -13.45
CA ALA A 12 -13.29 6.40 -14.70
C ALA A 12 -13.79 7.72 -15.30
N PRO A 13 -13.28 8.87 -14.80
CA PRO A 13 -13.81 10.17 -15.19
C PRO A 13 -13.67 10.41 -16.70
N THR A 14 -14.79 10.71 -17.34
CA THR A 14 -14.85 11.13 -18.75
C THR A 14 -15.36 12.57 -18.89
N ARG A 15 -16.01 13.10 -17.86
CA ARG A 15 -16.51 14.47 -17.77
C ARG A 15 -16.30 15.02 -16.36
N ALA A 16 -15.95 16.30 -16.26
CA ALA A 16 -15.82 17.00 -14.99
C ALA A 16 -16.32 18.45 -15.13
N TRP A 17 -16.90 18.98 -14.07
CA TRP A 17 -17.45 20.33 -14.00
C TRP A 17 -17.22 20.92 -12.62
N TYR A 18 -17.32 22.24 -12.51
CA TYR A 18 -17.33 22.93 -11.22
C TYR A 18 -18.77 23.14 -10.76
N GLN A 19 -19.08 22.76 -9.51
CA GLN A 19 -20.37 23.00 -8.89
C GLN A 19 -20.28 24.17 -7.92
N CYS A 20 -21.04 25.23 -8.16
CA CYS A 20 -21.07 26.39 -7.27
C CYS A 20 -21.85 26.11 -5.97
N GLU A 21 -21.81 27.03 -4.99
CA GLU A 21 -22.50 26.88 -3.70
C GLU A 21 -24.02 26.71 -3.85
N ASN A 22 -24.61 27.28 -4.91
CA ASN A 22 -26.03 27.16 -5.23
C ASN A 22 -26.37 25.90 -6.04
N GLY A 23 -25.39 25.04 -6.32
CA GLY A 23 -25.57 23.77 -7.02
C GLY A 23 -25.50 23.84 -8.54
N CYS A 24 -25.29 25.02 -9.14
CA CYS A 24 -25.14 25.16 -10.60
C CYS A 24 -23.91 24.43 -11.10
N GLU A 25 -24.07 23.76 -12.24
CA GLU A 25 -23.00 23.11 -12.98
C GLU A 25 -22.35 24.09 -13.95
N ILE A 26 -21.03 24.21 -13.88
CA ILE A 26 -20.24 25.13 -14.69
C ILE A 26 -19.20 24.31 -15.44
N ASP A 27 -19.25 24.36 -16.76
CA ASP A 27 -18.28 23.70 -17.64
C ASP A 27 -16.96 24.47 -17.71
N GLU A 28 -15.88 23.75 -18.01
CA GLU A 28 -14.51 24.29 -17.98
C GLU A 28 -14.27 25.41 -19.01
N GLU A 29 -15.08 25.52 -20.06
CA GLU A 29 -15.02 26.65 -20.99
C GLU A 29 -15.29 28.01 -20.33
N HIS A 30 -16.01 28.04 -19.20
CA HIS A 30 -16.29 29.25 -18.45
C HIS A 30 -15.15 29.63 -17.49
N LYS A 31 -14.18 28.75 -17.27
CA LYS A 31 -13.10 28.93 -16.31
C LYS A 31 -12.26 30.21 -16.56
N PRO A 32 -11.81 30.53 -17.80
CA PRO A 32 -11.08 31.79 -18.04
C PRO A 32 -11.90 33.03 -17.65
N TRP A 33 -13.19 33.04 -18.01
CA TRP A 33 -14.08 34.15 -17.67
C TRP A 33 -14.27 34.26 -16.15
N MET A 34 -14.47 33.14 -15.45
CA MET A 34 -14.60 33.12 -13.99
C MET A 34 -13.35 33.63 -13.28
N ASP A 35 -12.17 33.22 -13.74
CA ASP A 35 -10.89 33.61 -13.15
C ASP A 35 -10.62 35.11 -13.35
N GLU A 36 -10.97 35.67 -14.52
CA GLU A 36 -10.84 37.10 -14.82
C GLU A 36 -11.82 37.98 -14.04
N GLN A 37 -13.03 37.46 -13.77
CA GLN A 37 -14.07 38.17 -13.02
C GLN A 37 -14.06 37.88 -11.51
N GLY A 38 -13.14 37.02 -11.06
CA GLY A 38 -13.01 36.63 -9.66
C GLY A 38 -12.46 37.75 -8.78
N GLU A 39 -12.91 37.79 -7.51
CA GLU A 39 -12.36 38.72 -6.51
C GLU A 39 -11.83 37.98 -5.28
N TRP A 40 -10.70 38.45 -4.76
CA TRP A 40 -10.12 37.92 -3.53
C TRP A 40 -10.85 38.46 -2.30
N ARG A 41 -11.63 37.60 -1.63
CA ARG A 41 -12.34 37.95 -0.39
C ARG A 41 -11.53 37.51 0.84
N ALA A 42 -11.24 38.45 1.73
CA ALA A 42 -10.50 38.16 2.95
C ALA A 42 -11.38 37.42 3.97
N HIS A 43 -11.01 36.17 4.31
CA HIS A 43 -11.71 35.40 5.36
C HIS A 43 -11.29 35.79 6.79
N ASN A 44 -10.12 36.44 6.96
CA ASN A 44 -9.66 36.97 8.24
C ASN A 44 -9.21 38.44 8.08
N PRO A 45 -10.15 39.39 8.01
CA PRO A 45 -9.82 40.80 7.81
C PRO A 45 -9.01 41.42 8.96
N ALA A 46 -9.09 40.83 10.17
CA ALA A 46 -8.36 41.25 11.36
C ALA A 46 -6.90 40.75 11.41
N ALA A 47 -6.48 39.93 10.44
CA ALA A 47 -5.11 39.42 10.39
C ALA A 47 -4.08 40.54 10.24
N PHE A 48 -2.92 40.34 10.87
CA PHE A 48 -1.83 41.33 10.91
C PHE A 48 -1.48 41.81 9.49
N PRO A 49 -1.49 43.14 9.20
CA PRO A 49 -1.49 43.66 7.82
C PRO A 49 -0.27 43.27 6.97
N ARG A 50 0.83 42.88 7.61
CA ARG A 50 2.12 42.62 6.97
C ARG A 50 2.21 41.27 6.26
N HIS A 51 1.33 40.31 6.59
CA HIS A 51 1.33 38.98 5.98
C HIS A 51 -0.06 38.67 5.43
N ARG A 52 -0.18 38.66 4.09
CA ARG A 52 -1.38 38.21 3.39
C ARG A 52 -1.14 36.80 2.88
N SER A 53 -2.07 35.88 3.16
CA SER A 53 -2.08 34.52 2.61
C SER A 53 -3.33 34.34 1.76
N PHE A 54 -3.21 33.50 0.73
CA PHE A 54 -4.27 33.16 -0.20
C PHE A 54 -4.38 31.64 -0.28
N HIS A 55 -5.59 31.11 -0.32
CA HIS A 55 -5.79 29.71 -0.73
C HIS A 55 -5.97 29.69 -2.24
N ILE A 56 -5.03 29.06 -2.93
CA ILE A 56 -5.04 28.87 -4.38
C ILE A 56 -4.64 27.43 -4.66
N TRP A 57 -5.21 26.86 -5.71
CA TRP A 57 -5.01 25.45 -6.06
C TRP A 57 -5.07 25.25 -7.57
N ALA A 58 -4.78 24.04 -8.04
CA ALA A 58 -4.58 23.76 -9.47
C ALA A 58 -5.78 24.10 -10.35
N ALA A 59 -7.01 24.09 -9.80
CA ALA A 59 -8.22 24.34 -10.57
C ALA A 59 -8.30 25.72 -11.25
N TYR A 60 -7.53 26.71 -10.78
CA TYR A 60 -7.41 28.06 -11.39
C TYR A 60 -6.40 28.10 -12.57
N SER A 61 -5.57 27.07 -12.73
CA SER A 61 -4.52 27.07 -13.74
C SER A 61 -5.10 26.80 -15.13
N GLN A 62 -4.79 27.68 -16.09
CA GLN A 62 -5.16 27.52 -17.50
C GLN A 62 -4.30 26.49 -18.25
N HIS A 63 -3.37 25.83 -17.56
CA HIS A 63 -2.52 24.81 -18.16
C HIS A 63 -3.33 23.53 -18.47
N PRO A 64 -3.17 22.88 -19.64
CA PRO A 64 -3.93 21.68 -19.99
C PRO A 64 -3.82 20.53 -18.98
N GLY A 65 -2.66 20.37 -18.34
CA GLY A 65 -2.45 19.38 -17.27
C GLY A 65 -3.17 19.70 -15.95
N ALA A 66 -3.81 20.86 -15.83
CA ALA A 66 -4.63 21.26 -14.68
C ALA A 66 -6.12 21.40 -15.09
N ALA A 67 -6.51 20.79 -16.22
CA ALA A 67 -7.90 20.71 -16.60
C ALA A 67 -8.70 19.98 -15.51
N TRP A 68 -9.94 20.38 -15.25
CA TRP A 68 -10.74 19.80 -14.16
C TRP A 68 -10.93 18.28 -14.32
N LEU A 69 -11.03 17.81 -15.57
CA LEU A 69 -11.07 16.38 -15.88
C LEU A 69 -9.75 15.66 -15.54
N GLU A 70 -8.61 16.29 -15.80
CA GLU A 70 -7.30 15.72 -15.48
C GLU A 70 -7.05 15.69 -13.97
N ILE A 71 -7.46 16.75 -13.24
CA ILE A 71 -7.43 16.78 -11.77
C ILE A 71 -8.30 15.64 -11.20
N ALA A 72 -9.48 15.41 -11.76
CA ALA A 72 -10.35 14.31 -11.34
C ALA A 72 -9.72 12.94 -11.62
N ARG A 73 -9.07 12.76 -12.77
CA ARG A 73 -8.35 11.52 -13.12
C ARG A 73 -7.18 11.27 -12.18
N GLU A 74 -6.33 12.27 -11.95
CA GLU A 74 -5.21 12.19 -11.03
C GLU A 74 -5.71 11.82 -9.62
N PHE A 75 -6.79 12.45 -9.13
CA PHE A 75 -7.39 12.07 -7.86
C PHE A 75 -7.78 10.59 -7.81
N ILE A 76 -8.43 10.07 -8.86
CA ILE A 76 -8.83 8.66 -8.93
C ILE A 76 -7.63 7.72 -8.92
N GLU A 77 -6.53 8.10 -9.55
CA GLU A 77 -5.27 7.35 -9.55
C GLU A 77 -4.60 7.36 -8.17
N VAL A 78 -4.50 8.53 -7.53
CA VAL A 78 -3.73 8.72 -6.30
C VAL A 78 -4.51 8.39 -5.03
N ARG A 79 -5.85 8.45 -5.03
CA ARG A 79 -6.69 8.29 -3.82
C ARG A 79 -6.45 6.98 -3.06
N LYS A 80 -5.95 5.95 -3.75
CA LYS A 80 -5.67 4.65 -3.16
C LYS A 80 -4.29 4.59 -2.49
N ASP A 81 -3.38 5.51 -2.79
CA ASP A 81 -2.06 5.60 -2.16
C ASP A 81 -2.00 6.81 -1.22
N PRO A 82 -1.92 6.61 0.12
CA PRO A 82 -1.88 7.72 1.07
C PRO A 82 -0.73 8.71 0.84
N ASN A 83 0.42 8.27 0.32
CA ASN A 83 1.53 9.19 0.03
C ASN A 83 1.23 10.05 -1.18
N LEU A 84 0.72 9.45 -2.26
CA LEU A 84 0.37 10.19 -3.47
C LEU A 84 -0.83 11.10 -3.20
N LEU A 85 -1.82 10.64 -2.45
CA LEU A 85 -2.95 11.45 -2.04
C LEU A 85 -2.52 12.64 -1.16
N ARG A 86 -1.59 12.45 -0.22
CA ARG A 86 -1.02 13.57 0.56
C ARG A 86 -0.35 14.61 -0.35
N THR A 87 0.43 14.15 -1.32
CA THR A 87 1.06 15.04 -2.32
C THR A 87 0.00 15.78 -3.13
N PHE A 88 -1.03 15.08 -3.59
CA PHE A 88 -2.16 15.64 -4.33
C PHE A 88 -2.89 16.71 -3.52
N VAL A 89 -3.27 16.44 -2.26
CA VAL A 89 -3.96 17.45 -1.43
C VAL A 89 -3.09 18.69 -1.21
N ASN A 90 -1.81 18.50 -0.91
CA ASN A 90 -0.91 19.63 -0.67
C ASN A 90 -0.59 20.44 -1.94
N GLN A 91 -0.33 19.77 -3.07
CA GLN A 91 0.18 20.40 -4.29
C GLN A 91 -0.92 20.74 -5.30
N VAL A 92 -1.94 19.88 -5.42
CA VAL A 92 -3.04 20.05 -6.37
C VAL A 92 -4.19 20.81 -5.72
N LEU A 93 -4.61 20.45 -4.49
CA LEU A 93 -5.70 21.14 -3.78
C LEU A 93 -5.26 22.39 -3.00
N GLY A 94 -3.95 22.60 -2.85
CA GLY A 94 -3.41 23.71 -2.06
C GLY A 94 -3.88 23.69 -0.59
N GLU A 95 -4.38 22.54 -0.13
CA GLU A 95 -4.91 22.35 1.20
C GLU A 95 -3.82 21.80 2.09
N ALA A 96 -3.78 22.23 3.35
CA ALA A 96 -2.94 21.57 4.33
C ALA A 96 -3.51 20.16 4.56
N TRP A 97 -2.75 19.12 4.21
CA TRP A 97 -3.13 17.75 4.57
C TRP A 97 -3.22 17.64 6.09
N ALA A 98 -4.45 17.55 6.60
CA ALA A 98 -4.70 17.22 7.98
C ALA A 98 -4.27 15.76 8.18
N GLU A 99 -3.03 15.55 8.65
CA GLU A 99 -2.62 14.25 9.17
C GLU A 99 -3.52 13.96 10.37
N ARG A 100 -4.43 13.01 10.20
CA ARG A 100 -5.29 12.51 11.28
C ARG A 100 -4.41 11.75 12.27
N GLY A 101 -3.87 12.51 13.21
CA GLY A 101 -2.88 12.07 14.20
C GLY A 101 -3.50 11.84 15.58
N GLU A 102 -4.77 12.17 15.75
CA GLU A 102 -5.53 11.82 16.95
C GLU A 102 -5.83 10.32 16.92
N ALA A 103 -5.57 9.64 18.04
CA ALA A 103 -5.92 8.24 18.17
C ALA A 103 -7.45 8.09 18.07
N PRO A 104 -7.98 7.22 17.19
CA PRO A 104 -9.42 6.98 17.12
C PRO A 104 -9.96 6.53 18.48
N GLU A 105 -11.16 7.00 18.84
CA GLU A 105 -11.79 6.60 20.10
C GLU A 105 -12.08 5.09 20.10
N TRP A 106 -11.50 4.37 21.08
CA TRP A 106 -11.58 2.91 21.11
C TRP A 106 -13.01 2.40 21.32
N GLN A 107 -13.88 3.14 22.02
CA GLN A 107 -15.29 2.78 22.22
C GLN A 107 -16.03 2.72 20.89
N ARG A 108 -15.85 3.73 20.04
CA ARG A 108 -16.41 3.75 18.67
C ARG A 108 -15.93 2.55 17.85
N LEU A 109 -14.65 2.18 17.97
CA LEU A 109 -14.10 1.01 17.29
C LEU A 109 -14.71 -0.31 17.82
N TYR A 110 -14.92 -0.40 19.14
CA TYR A 110 -15.55 -1.54 19.79
C TYR A 110 -17.02 -1.69 19.37
N ASP A 111 -17.77 -0.59 19.30
CA ASP A 111 -19.19 -0.60 18.95
C ASP A 111 -19.41 -0.91 17.47
N ARG A 112 -18.50 -0.49 16.57
CA ARG A 112 -18.59 -0.74 15.12
C ARG A 112 -18.09 -2.11 14.66
N ARG A 113 -17.68 -3.00 15.57
CA ARG A 113 -17.25 -4.36 15.21
C ARG A 113 -18.31 -5.08 14.38
N GLU A 114 -17.84 -5.96 13.50
CA GLU A 114 -18.70 -6.72 12.61
C GLU A 114 -19.27 -7.95 13.30
N LYS A 115 -20.51 -7.83 13.76
CA LYS A 115 -21.28 -8.90 14.41
C LYS A 115 -21.40 -10.19 13.59
N ALA A 116 -21.32 -10.09 12.26
CA ALA A 116 -21.38 -11.24 11.36
C ALA A 116 -20.05 -11.99 11.26
N MET A 117 -18.92 -11.32 11.54
CA MET A 117 -17.58 -11.89 11.44
C MET A 117 -17.19 -12.54 12.77
N ARG A 118 -16.46 -13.65 12.69
CA ARG A 118 -16.01 -14.43 13.86
C ARG A 118 -14.48 -14.42 13.97
N LEU A 119 -13.97 -14.25 15.18
CA LEU A 119 -12.55 -14.47 15.46
C LEU A 119 -12.10 -15.86 14.97
N GLY A 120 -10.90 -15.93 14.40
CA GLY A 120 -10.30 -17.13 13.82
C GLY A 120 -10.85 -17.52 12.45
N THR A 121 -11.83 -16.80 11.90
CA THR A 121 -12.47 -17.12 10.61
C THR A 121 -12.30 -15.94 9.63
N PRO A 122 -11.37 -16.00 8.67
CA PRO A 122 -11.26 -14.97 7.64
C PRO A 122 -12.52 -14.91 6.77
N SER A 123 -12.86 -13.72 6.26
CA SER A 123 -14.04 -13.55 5.42
C SER A 123 -13.87 -14.19 4.04
N ALA A 124 -14.98 -14.38 3.32
CA ALA A 124 -14.94 -14.82 1.92
C ALA A 124 -14.13 -13.86 1.01
N LYS A 125 -13.99 -12.58 1.38
CA LYS A 125 -13.19 -11.59 0.61
C LYS A 125 -11.69 -11.66 0.91
N ALA A 126 -11.26 -12.43 1.91
CA ALA A 126 -9.85 -12.61 2.23
C ALA A 126 -9.10 -13.31 1.09
N GLY A 127 -8.09 -12.63 0.55
CA GLY A 127 -7.19 -13.17 -0.48
C GLY A 127 -5.79 -13.50 0.05
N LEU A 128 -5.38 -12.91 1.18
CA LEU A 128 -4.04 -13.08 1.73
C LEU A 128 -4.08 -13.06 3.26
N LEU A 129 -3.39 -13.99 3.92
CA LEU A 129 -3.16 -13.95 5.36
C LEU A 129 -1.71 -13.62 5.68
N ILE A 130 -1.51 -12.66 6.58
CA ILE A 130 -0.20 -12.25 7.10
C ILE A 130 -0.20 -12.38 8.62
N GLY A 131 0.85 -13.01 9.15
CA GLY A 131 1.15 -12.95 10.59
C GLY A 131 2.07 -11.78 10.90
N ALA A 132 1.88 -11.13 12.03
CA ALA A 132 2.85 -10.22 12.62
C ALA A 132 3.01 -10.55 14.10
N ALA A 133 4.25 -10.73 14.53
CA ALA A 133 4.58 -11.14 15.88
C ALA A 133 5.47 -10.11 16.57
N ASP A 134 5.16 -9.89 17.85
CA ASP A 134 5.94 -9.06 18.76
C ASP A 134 6.46 -9.93 19.91
N VAL A 135 7.71 -9.72 20.30
CA VAL A 135 8.43 -10.51 21.30
C VAL A 135 8.47 -9.75 22.61
N GLN A 136 7.78 -10.27 23.62
CA GLN A 136 7.57 -9.63 24.92
C GLN A 136 8.35 -10.34 26.04
N ARG A 137 8.87 -9.55 26.98
CA ARG A 137 9.67 -10.04 28.12
C ARG A 137 8.87 -10.20 29.42
N GLY A 138 7.76 -9.49 29.54
CA GLY A 138 6.93 -9.49 30.73
C GLY A 138 6.35 -10.88 31.05
N GLY A 139 6.15 -11.19 32.33
CA GLY A 139 5.40 -12.37 32.77
C GLY A 139 6.01 -13.72 32.42
N GLY A 140 7.33 -13.82 32.25
CA GLY A 140 8.02 -15.07 31.89
C GLY A 140 8.30 -15.25 30.40
N GLY A 141 8.05 -14.22 29.59
CA GLY A 141 8.27 -14.24 28.14
C GLY A 141 7.03 -14.68 27.37
N ARG A 142 6.76 -13.99 26.26
CA ARG A 142 5.61 -14.25 25.40
C ARG A 142 5.86 -13.75 23.98
N ILE A 143 5.29 -14.42 22.99
CA ILE A 143 5.25 -13.94 21.61
C ILE A 143 3.78 -13.70 21.24
N ASP A 144 3.45 -12.45 20.88
CA ASP A 144 2.10 -12.04 20.50
C ASP A 144 1.99 -12.04 18.99
N LEU A 145 1.32 -13.05 18.43
CA LEU A 145 1.10 -13.20 16.99
C LEU A 145 -0.32 -12.75 16.64
N ASP A 146 -0.45 -11.66 15.89
CA ASP A 146 -1.71 -11.29 15.25
C ASP A 146 -1.77 -11.76 13.80
N ILE A 147 -2.92 -12.29 13.43
CA ILE A 147 -3.23 -12.67 12.05
C ILE A 147 -4.13 -11.61 11.44
N TRP A 148 -3.73 -11.11 10.29
CA TRP A 148 -4.47 -10.13 9.50
C TRP A 148 -4.74 -10.69 8.10
N ALA A 149 -5.98 -10.55 7.63
CA ALA A 149 -6.32 -10.79 6.23
C ALA A 149 -6.37 -9.50 5.43
N PHE A 150 -5.97 -9.61 4.16
CA PHE A 150 -6.06 -8.55 3.17
C PHE A 150 -6.90 -9.02 1.98
N GLY A 151 -7.65 -8.08 1.40
CA GLY A 151 -8.50 -8.30 0.25
C GLY A 151 -8.53 -7.11 -0.70
N PRO A 152 -9.42 -7.14 -1.71
CA PRO A 152 -9.58 -6.04 -2.67
C PRO A 152 -9.97 -4.73 -1.96
N ASP A 153 -9.80 -3.62 -2.67
CA ASP A 153 -10.14 -2.26 -2.19
C ASP A 153 -9.44 -1.86 -0.88
N ARG A 154 -8.19 -2.34 -0.71
CA ARG A 154 -7.38 -2.14 0.51
C ARG A 154 -8.07 -2.66 1.78
N ARG A 155 -9.03 -3.59 1.64
CA ARG A 155 -9.68 -4.25 2.77
C ARG A 155 -8.63 -4.88 3.67
N ARG A 156 -8.79 -4.63 4.95
CA ARG A 156 -7.97 -5.19 6.03
C ARG A 156 -8.89 -5.74 7.11
N GLU A 157 -8.68 -6.97 7.53
CA GLU A 157 -9.48 -7.58 8.60
C GLU A 157 -8.58 -8.22 9.65
N PHE A 158 -8.89 -7.97 10.91
CA PHE A 158 -8.28 -8.69 12.01
C PHE A 158 -8.90 -10.09 12.07
N VAL A 159 -8.07 -11.13 12.16
CA VAL A 159 -8.54 -12.52 12.18
C VAL A 159 -8.47 -13.08 13.60
N GLU A 160 -7.31 -13.05 14.23
CA GLU A 160 -7.08 -13.71 15.51
C GLU A 160 -5.81 -13.15 16.17
N ARG A 161 -5.78 -13.11 17.51
CA ARG A 161 -4.56 -12.98 18.30
C ARG A 161 -4.23 -14.32 18.93
N ILE A 162 -2.96 -14.71 18.83
CA ILE A 162 -2.40 -15.92 19.41
C ILE A 162 -1.25 -15.52 20.34
N GLU A 163 -1.33 -15.90 21.61
CA GLU A 163 -0.27 -15.66 22.59
C GLU A 163 0.52 -16.94 22.85
N VAL A 164 1.82 -16.92 22.54
CA VAL A 164 2.73 -18.05 22.79
C VAL A 164 3.55 -17.76 24.04
N PHE A 165 3.18 -18.35 25.16
CA PHE A 165 3.86 -18.18 26.44
C PHE A 165 5.10 -19.06 26.58
N GLY A 166 6.18 -18.45 27.08
CA GLY A 166 7.44 -19.11 27.44
C GLY A 166 8.65 -18.19 27.31
N PRO A 167 9.79 -18.52 27.93
CA PRO A 167 11.01 -17.72 27.83
C PRO A 167 11.50 -17.63 26.38
N ILE A 168 11.87 -16.43 25.93
CA ILE A 168 12.27 -16.19 24.53
C ILE A 168 13.60 -16.87 24.17
N SER A 169 14.46 -17.07 25.16
CA SER A 169 15.72 -17.82 25.00
C SER A 169 15.51 -19.32 24.78
N GLU A 170 14.31 -19.86 25.03
CA GLU A 170 14.04 -21.28 24.92
C GLU A 170 13.55 -21.69 23.53
N LYS A 171 14.17 -22.74 22.97
CA LYS A 171 13.74 -23.36 21.70
C LYS A 171 12.31 -23.87 21.75
N ALA A 172 11.81 -24.26 22.93
CA ALA A 172 10.44 -24.75 23.11
C ALA A 172 9.39 -23.66 22.79
N THR A 173 9.63 -22.41 23.20
CA THR A 173 8.77 -21.26 22.88
C THR A 173 8.68 -21.05 21.38
N TRP A 174 9.81 -21.05 20.69
CA TRP A 174 9.86 -20.92 19.23
C TRP A 174 9.25 -22.11 18.47
N LYS A 175 9.31 -23.32 19.03
CA LYS A 175 8.63 -24.49 18.47
C LYS A 175 7.10 -24.36 18.57
N LYS A 176 6.59 -23.84 19.68
CA LYS A 176 5.15 -23.52 19.79
C LYS A 176 4.75 -22.48 18.74
N LEU A 177 5.58 -21.45 18.50
CA LEU A 177 5.33 -20.50 17.41
C LEU A 177 5.31 -21.21 16.04
N ASP A 178 6.25 -22.12 15.78
CA ASP A 178 6.30 -22.94 14.54
C ASP A 178 4.97 -23.70 14.32
N GLU A 179 4.39 -24.26 15.38
CA GLU A 179 3.09 -24.95 15.34
C GLU A 179 1.95 -23.98 14.99
N GLN A 180 1.97 -22.76 15.53
CA GLN A 180 0.93 -21.75 15.24
C GLN A 180 1.02 -21.22 13.81
N ILE A 181 2.21 -20.93 13.29
CA ILE A 181 2.38 -20.40 11.93
C ILE A 181 2.14 -21.45 10.84
N ALA A 182 2.17 -22.74 11.19
CA ALA A 182 1.87 -23.86 10.30
C ALA A 182 0.36 -24.17 10.20
N ARG A 183 -0.48 -23.53 11.02
CA ARG A 183 -1.94 -23.68 10.99
C ARG A 183 -2.52 -23.30 9.62
N THR A 184 -3.72 -23.80 9.39
CA THR A 184 -4.56 -23.42 8.25
C THR A 184 -5.85 -22.82 8.82
N TRP A 185 -6.30 -21.71 8.26
CA TRP A 185 -7.53 -21.02 8.63
C TRP A 185 -8.59 -21.36 7.59
N THR A 186 -9.80 -21.69 8.05
CA THR A 186 -10.94 -21.91 7.18
C THR A 186 -11.70 -20.60 7.04
N THR A 187 -11.91 -20.13 5.82
CA THR A 187 -12.70 -18.92 5.55
C THR A 187 -14.20 -19.18 5.75
N GLU A 188 -15.00 -18.13 5.81
CA GLU A 188 -16.47 -18.22 5.89
C GLU A 188 -17.08 -19.06 4.74
N ASP A 189 -16.47 -19.04 3.55
CA ASP A 189 -16.86 -19.82 2.38
C ASP A 189 -16.18 -21.20 2.29
N GLY A 190 -15.46 -21.63 3.33
CA GLY A 190 -14.90 -22.97 3.46
C GLY A 190 -13.52 -23.18 2.82
N ARG A 191 -12.90 -22.16 2.23
CA ARG A 191 -11.55 -22.25 1.68
C ARG A 191 -10.51 -22.38 2.79
N GLN A 192 -9.47 -23.16 2.50
CA GLN A 192 -8.34 -23.35 3.39
C GLN A 192 -7.23 -22.36 3.04
N MET A 193 -6.91 -21.45 3.97
CA MET A 193 -5.87 -20.44 3.81
C MET A 193 -4.70 -20.69 4.77
N ARG A 194 -3.48 -20.46 4.29
CA ARG A 194 -2.26 -20.44 5.12
C ARG A 194 -1.70 -19.03 5.16
N LEU A 195 -0.86 -18.75 6.15
CA LEU A 195 -0.07 -17.52 6.15
C LEU A 195 0.81 -17.49 4.90
N ALA A 196 0.88 -16.34 4.25
CA ALA A 196 1.83 -16.13 3.15
C ALA A 196 3.21 -15.74 3.67
N ARG A 197 3.24 -14.94 4.74
CA ARG A 197 4.45 -14.50 5.43
C ARG A 197 4.15 -14.17 6.90
N VAL A 198 5.20 -14.17 7.71
CA VAL A 198 5.15 -13.75 9.12
C VAL A 198 6.24 -12.71 9.38
N ALA A 199 5.85 -11.51 9.81
CA ALA A 199 6.78 -10.55 10.39
C ALA A 199 7.04 -10.88 11.86
N VAL A 200 8.28 -10.71 12.32
CA VAL A 200 8.64 -10.77 13.75
C VAL A 200 9.48 -9.55 14.07
N ASP A 201 9.06 -8.77 15.05
CA ASP A 201 9.83 -7.60 15.48
C ASP A 201 11.16 -8.04 16.11
N SER A 202 12.25 -7.46 15.63
CA SER A 202 13.60 -7.62 16.16
C SER A 202 14.15 -6.28 16.69
N GLY A 203 13.28 -5.30 16.92
CA GLY A 203 13.62 -3.94 17.34
C GLY A 203 14.00 -3.81 18.82
N ASP A 204 13.71 -4.81 19.65
CA ASP A 204 13.86 -4.77 21.11
C ASP A 204 15.32 -4.79 21.60
N GLY A 205 16.27 -5.06 20.71
CA GLY A 205 17.71 -5.02 20.97
C GLY A 205 18.28 -6.27 21.62
N GLU A 206 17.57 -6.90 22.56
CA GLU A 206 18.10 -8.04 23.33
C GLU A 206 17.68 -9.40 22.77
N ASN A 207 16.48 -9.55 22.21
CA ASN A 207 16.02 -10.83 21.63
C ASN A 207 16.27 -10.93 20.12
N THR A 208 17.01 -9.95 19.58
CA THR A 208 17.32 -9.85 18.16
C THR A 208 17.93 -11.14 17.62
N MET A 209 18.79 -11.81 18.40
CA MET A 209 19.50 -13.01 17.96
C MET A 209 18.58 -14.23 17.88
N GLU A 210 17.64 -14.37 18.79
CA GLU A 210 16.61 -15.42 18.83
C GLU A 210 15.66 -15.27 17.65
N VAL A 211 15.20 -14.04 17.39
CA VAL A 211 14.37 -13.71 16.22
C VAL A 211 15.12 -14.05 14.93
N TYR A 212 16.39 -13.66 14.83
CA TYR A 212 17.22 -13.95 13.66
C TYR A 212 17.45 -15.46 13.49
N ALA A 213 17.76 -16.18 14.57
CA ALA A 213 17.91 -17.63 14.54
C ALA A 213 16.63 -18.33 14.06
N TRP A 214 15.47 -17.88 14.51
CA TRP A 214 14.17 -18.39 14.07
C TRP A 214 13.88 -18.05 12.60
N ALA A 215 14.06 -16.79 12.19
CA ALA A 215 13.82 -16.34 10.83
C ALA A 215 14.71 -17.07 9.81
N ARG A 216 15.95 -17.42 10.21
CA ARG A 216 16.89 -18.21 9.39
C ARG A 216 16.37 -19.61 9.05
N ARG A 217 15.55 -20.19 9.93
CA ARG A 217 14.92 -21.51 9.70
C ARG A 217 13.73 -21.45 8.74
N HIS A 218 13.20 -20.25 8.49
CA HIS A 218 12.02 -20.01 7.66
C HIS A 218 12.32 -19.08 6.47
N PRO A 219 13.31 -19.43 5.61
CA PRO A 219 13.77 -18.55 4.55
C PRO A 219 12.65 -18.26 3.54
N GLY A 220 12.42 -16.98 3.26
CA GLY A 220 11.39 -16.54 2.33
C GLY A 220 9.98 -16.47 2.91
N PHE A 221 9.73 -17.03 4.09
CA PHE A 221 8.46 -16.98 4.81
C PHE A 221 8.50 -15.98 5.98
N ALA A 222 9.50 -16.10 6.85
CA ALA A 222 9.71 -15.18 7.97
C ALA A 222 10.39 -13.87 7.53
N MET A 223 10.00 -12.77 8.15
CA MET A 223 10.58 -11.45 7.96
C MET A 223 10.93 -10.86 9.32
N ALA A 224 12.24 -10.74 9.61
CA ALA A 224 12.68 -9.94 10.75
C ALA A 224 12.49 -8.46 10.39
N VAL A 225 11.68 -7.74 11.17
CA VAL A 225 11.35 -6.34 10.93
C VAL A 225 11.91 -5.47 12.05
N LYS A 226 12.22 -4.22 11.73
CA LYS A 226 12.57 -3.19 12.70
C LYS A 226 11.90 -1.87 12.32
N GLY A 227 11.13 -1.31 13.24
CA GLY A 227 10.53 0.00 13.07
C GLY A 227 11.56 1.13 12.95
N ARG A 228 11.32 2.07 12.04
CA ARG A 228 12.02 3.34 11.95
C ARG A 228 11.01 4.47 12.18
N HIS A 229 11.19 5.20 13.27
CA HIS A 229 10.29 6.28 13.72
C HIS A 229 10.39 7.57 12.89
N ALA A 230 11.30 7.65 11.91
CA ALA A 230 11.46 8.86 11.11
C ALA A 230 10.18 9.13 10.30
N ILE A 231 9.47 10.21 10.64
CA ILE A 231 8.27 10.69 9.91
C ILE A 231 8.62 11.00 8.43
N ALA A 232 9.90 11.33 8.16
CA ALA A 232 10.43 11.55 6.82
C ALA A 232 10.74 10.26 6.03
N ALA A 233 10.47 9.06 6.58
CA ALA A 233 10.58 7.83 5.83
C ALA A 233 9.47 7.77 4.78
N ASN A 234 9.80 8.13 3.54
CA ASN A 234 8.88 8.16 2.39
C ASN A 234 8.50 6.77 1.85
N GLN A 235 8.82 5.67 2.56
CA GLN A 235 8.56 4.31 2.12
C GLN A 235 8.01 3.44 3.26
N PRO A 236 6.90 2.70 3.05
CA PRO A 236 6.33 1.78 4.04
C PRO A 236 7.32 0.71 4.52
N ILE A 237 8.16 0.22 3.61
CA ILE A 237 9.21 -0.76 3.89
C ILE A 237 10.44 -0.46 3.03
N GLY A 238 11.60 -0.36 3.66
CA GLY A 238 12.88 -0.15 2.98
C GLY A 238 13.47 -1.46 2.46
N SER A 239 14.44 -1.34 1.56
CA SER A 239 15.22 -2.48 1.06
C SER A 239 15.84 -3.28 2.22
N PRO A 240 15.79 -4.62 2.17
CA PRO A 240 16.31 -5.45 3.25
C PRO A 240 17.83 -5.36 3.36
N THR A 241 18.34 -5.29 4.59
CA THR A 241 19.77 -5.36 4.88
C THR A 241 20.15 -6.76 5.36
N TRP A 242 21.23 -7.31 4.80
CA TRP A 242 21.76 -8.60 5.23
C TRP A 242 22.46 -8.43 6.57
N GLN A 243 22.04 -9.21 7.57
CA GLN A 243 22.65 -9.20 8.90
C GLN A 243 23.80 -10.21 8.99
N ASP A 244 23.71 -11.31 8.25
CA ASP A 244 24.76 -12.33 8.21
C ASP A 244 25.73 -12.10 7.03
N VAL A 245 26.93 -11.62 7.33
CA VAL A 245 28.03 -11.46 6.36
C VAL A 245 29.17 -12.40 6.77
N THR A 246 29.69 -13.19 5.84
CA THR A 246 30.85 -14.06 6.11
C THR A 246 32.12 -13.22 6.34
N VAL A 247 33.15 -13.80 6.96
CA VAL A 247 34.46 -13.17 7.23
C VAL A 247 35.12 -12.57 5.96
N ASN A 248 34.76 -13.07 4.78
CA ASN A 248 35.22 -12.56 3.47
C ASN A 248 34.25 -11.57 2.79
N GLY A 249 33.33 -10.96 3.54
CA GLY A 249 32.36 -10.00 3.00
C GLY A 249 31.27 -10.60 2.11
N ARG A 250 31.25 -11.92 1.92
CA ARG A 250 30.22 -12.61 1.11
C ARG A 250 28.96 -12.83 1.94
N LYS A 251 27.82 -12.39 1.40
CA LYS A 251 26.50 -12.59 2.01
C LYS A 251 26.19 -14.09 2.14
N LEU A 252 25.72 -14.54 3.30
CA LEU A 252 25.27 -15.92 3.48
C LEU A 252 24.01 -16.16 2.64
N LYS A 253 24.01 -17.22 1.80
CA LYS A 253 22.85 -17.56 0.94
C LYS A 253 21.56 -17.79 1.74
N LYS A 254 21.67 -18.22 3.00
CA LYS A 254 20.57 -18.37 3.97
C LYS A 254 20.62 -17.33 5.09
N GLY A 255 21.30 -16.20 4.89
CA GLY A 255 21.42 -15.17 5.92
C GLY A 255 20.09 -14.49 6.24
N VAL A 256 19.97 -13.94 7.45
CA VAL A 256 18.80 -13.16 7.85
C VAL A 256 18.79 -11.81 7.15
N ARG A 257 17.61 -11.43 6.67
CA ARG A 257 17.32 -10.12 6.09
C ARG A 257 16.51 -9.32 7.09
N LEU A 258 17.04 -8.16 7.48
CA LEU A 258 16.34 -7.19 8.30
C LEU A 258 15.59 -6.20 7.41
N TRP A 259 14.29 -6.06 7.64
CA TRP A 259 13.44 -5.14 6.91
C TRP A 259 13.13 -3.91 7.76
N ASN A 260 13.51 -2.73 7.27
CA ASN A 260 13.20 -1.49 7.98
C ASN A 260 11.80 -1.04 7.62
N VAL A 261 10.94 -0.85 8.60
CA VAL A 261 9.54 -0.47 8.40
C VAL A 261 9.35 1.00 8.73
N GLY A 262 8.75 1.76 7.82
CA GLY A 262 8.36 3.16 8.03
C GLY A 262 7.10 3.23 8.89
N THR A 263 7.24 3.01 10.20
CA THR A 263 6.10 2.84 11.12
C THR A 263 5.21 4.08 11.18
N SER A 264 5.80 5.28 11.17
CA SER A 264 5.04 6.53 11.26
C SER A 264 4.03 6.71 10.11
N MET A 265 4.40 6.38 8.88
CA MET A 265 3.50 6.47 7.72
C MET A 265 2.37 5.45 7.82
N LEU A 266 2.69 4.22 8.20
CA LEU A 266 1.72 3.14 8.30
C LEU A 266 0.76 3.32 9.48
N LYS A 267 1.20 3.97 10.57
CA LYS A 267 0.34 4.38 11.69
C LYS A 267 -0.68 5.43 11.24
N LEU A 268 -0.24 6.45 10.47
CA LEU A 268 -1.16 7.43 9.86
C LEU A 268 -2.17 6.79 8.93
N GLU A 269 -1.74 5.87 8.05
CA GLU A 269 -2.64 5.11 7.18
C GLU A 269 -3.68 4.34 8.00
N LEU A 270 -3.22 3.56 8.98
CA LEU A 270 -4.08 2.76 9.83
C LEU A 270 -5.09 3.62 10.60
N PHE A 271 -4.67 4.75 11.16
CA PHE A 271 -5.57 5.61 11.93
C PHE A 271 -6.64 6.26 11.04
N GLY A 272 -6.25 6.75 9.86
CA GLY A 272 -7.22 7.24 8.87
C GLY A 272 -8.19 6.15 8.39
N ASP A 273 -7.73 4.90 8.29
CA ASP A 273 -8.56 3.74 7.96
C ASP A 273 -9.50 3.32 9.12
N LEU A 274 -9.05 3.48 10.37
CA LEU A 274 -9.82 3.17 11.57
C LEU A 274 -10.94 4.18 11.87
N GLU A 275 -10.80 5.42 11.43
CA GLU A 275 -11.84 6.44 11.58
C GLU A 275 -13.01 6.30 10.60
N LYS A 276 -12.90 5.40 9.61
CA LYS A 276 -13.98 5.19 8.63
C LYS A 276 -15.22 4.61 9.30
N ASP A 277 -16.35 5.21 9.00
CA ASP A 277 -17.63 4.72 9.49
C ASP A 277 -18.08 3.46 8.79
N LYS A 278 -18.80 2.62 9.55
CA LYS A 278 -19.54 1.52 8.97
C LYS A 278 -20.64 2.11 8.08
N PRO A 279 -20.78 1.67 6.82
CA PRO A 279 -21.84 2.13 5.94
C PRO A 279 -23.23 1.84 6.51
N VAL A 280 -24.22 2.65 6.12
CA VAL A 280 -25.63 2.36 6.40
C VAL A 280 -26.08 1.17 5.54
N ASP A 281 -27.05 0.40 6.01
CA ASP A 281 -27.51 -0.83 5.35
C ASP A 281 -27.77 -0.63 3.84
N GLY A 282 -27.09 -1.43 3.03
CA GLY A 282 -27.17 -1.39 1.57
C GLY A 282 -26.04 -0.62 0.88
N GLU A 283 -25.27 0.20 1.59
CA GLU A 283 -24.11 0.89 1.04
C GLU A 283 -22.85 0.00 1.07
N ALA A 284 -21.95 0.24 0.11
CA ALA A 284 -20.66 -0.43 0.08
C ALA A 284 -19.73 0.13 1.17
N TYR A 285 -18.91 -0.74 1.77
CA TYR A 285 -17.86 -0.31 2.67
C TYR A 285 -16.85 0.60 1.96
N PRO A 286 -16.33 1.65 2.62
CA PRO A 286 -15.32 2.50 2.03
C PRO A 286 -14.02 1.73 1.79
N ASP A 287 -13.32 2.03 0.69
CA ASP A 287 -11.97 1.52 0.42
C ASP A 287 -11.08 1.71 1.65
N GLY A 288 -10.31 0.69 2.04
CA GLY A 288 -9.43 0.72 3.21
C GLY A 288 -10.14 0.58 4.56
N TYR A 289 -11.42 0.18 4.60
CA TYR A 289 -12.07 -0.10 5.88
C TYR A 289 -11.38 -1.24 6.64
N VAL A 290 -11.16 -1.04 7.95
CA VAL A 290 -10.62 -2.04 8.86
C VAL A 290 -11.76 -2.81 9.53
N PHE A 291 -11.87 -4.10 9.20
CA PHE A 291 -12.86 -5.00 9.76
C PHE A 291 -12.34 -5.61 11.07
N LEU A 292 -13.11 -5.42 12.14
CA LEU A 292 -12.84 -6.02 13.45
C LEU A 292 -13.97 -7.02 13.75
N PRO A 293 -13.68 -8.32 13.89
CA PRO A 293 -14.70 -9.34 14.11
C PRO A 293 -15.32 -9.22 15.50
N ASP A 294 -16.51 -9.80 15.65
CA ASP A 294 -17.11 -9.98 16.97
C ASP A 294 -16.21 -10.83 17.87
N GLY A 295 -16.21 -10.50 19.16
CA GLY A 295 -15.31 -11.10 20.14
C GLY A 295 -13.93 -10.44 20.26
N THR A 296 -13.55 -9.50 19.38
CA THR A 296 -12.30 -8.71 19.54
C THR A 296 -12.35 -7.93 20.85
N THR A 297 -11.46 -8.17 21.80
CA THR A 297 -11.56 -7.58 23.15
C THR A 297 -11.33 -6.06 23.15
N ASP A 298 -11.90 -5.37 24.15
CA ASP A 298 -11.68 -3.94 24.35
C ASP A 298 -10.20 -3.62 24.61
N GLU A 299 -9.51 -4.45 25.39
CA GLU A 299 -8.08 -4.29 25.65
C GLU A 299 -7.24 -4.42 24.37
N TRP A 300 -7.57 -5.34 23.47
CA TRP A 300 -6.89 -5.43 22.18
C TRP A 300 -7.13 -4.18 21.31
N ILE A 301 -8.36 -3.68 21.27
CA ILE A 301 -8.69 -2.45 20.51
C ILE A 301 -7.99 -1.23 21.12
N LYS A 302 -7.93 -1.13 22.45
CA LYS A 302 -7.18 -0.09 23.16
C LYS A 302 -5.69 -0.14 22.82
N GLN A 303 -5.11 -1.33 22.64
CA GLN A 303 -3.72 -1.47 22.17
C GLN A 303 -3.56 -1.05 20.71
N LEU A 304 -4.56 -1.27 19.85
CA LEU A 304 -4.54 -0.88 18.44
C LEU A 304 -4.47 0.65 18.26
N VAL A 305 -4.99 1.40 19.22
CA VAL A 305 -4.96 2.89 19.25
C VAL A 305 -4.11 3.43 20.40
N ALA A 306 -3.08 2.69 20.83
CA ALA A 306 -2.28 3.01 22.02
C ALA A 306 -1.23 4.13 21.83
N GLU A 307 -1.22 4.80 20.68
CA GLU A 307 -0.33 5.92 20.41
C GLU A 307 -1.10 7.08 19.78
N GLU A 308 -0.61 8.29 19.96
CA GLU A 308 -1.14 9.48 19.32
C GLU A 308 0.01 10.37 18.80
N LEU A 309 -0.24 11.12 17.74
CA LEU A 309 0.76 12.00 17.15
C LEU A 309 0.73 13.37 17.85
N ARG A 310 1.73 13.65 18.69
CA ARG A 310 1.84 14.93 19.41
C ARG A 310 2.75 15.91 18.71
N MET A 311 2.41 17.20 18.80
CA MET A 311 3.29 18.31 18.45
C MET A 311 4.18 18.66 19.65
N ILE A 312 5.48 18.35 19.55
CA ILE A 312 6.47 18.66 20.57
C ILE A 312 7.20 19.94 20.20
N ARG A 313 7.20 20.90 21.12
CA ARG A 313 7.99 22.13 20.99
C ARG A 313 9.46 21.84 21.22
N LEU A 314 10.29 22.20 20.26
CA LEU A 314 11.74 22.09 20.31
C LEU A 314 12.37 23.29 21.03
N ARG A 315 13.57 23.07 21.56
CA ARG A 315 14.34 24.12 22.28
C ARG A 315 14.67 25.34 21.41
N ASN A 316 14.73 25.17 20.08
CA ASN A 316 14.95 26.26 19.12
C ASN A 316 13.66 27.02 18.73
N GLY A 317 12.54 26.75 19.39
CA GLY A 317 11.25 27.36 19.09
C GLY A 317 10.47 26.72 17.94
N GLY A 318 11.05 25.74 17.24
CA GLY A 318 10.34 24.94 16.24
C GLY A 318 9.40 23.90 16.85
N PHE A 319 8.60 23.25 16.02
CA PHE A 319 7.76 22.12 16.42
C PHE A 319 8.19 20.88 15.64
N ARG A 320 8.24 19.73 16.31
CA ARG A 320 8.33 18.42 15.65
C ARG A 320 7.12 17.59 16.02
N ARG A 321 6.66 16.75 15.09
CA ARG A 321 5.66 15.73 15.38
C ARG A 321 6.36 14.48 15.88
N GLU A 322 5.76 13.81 16.85
CA GLU A 322 6.30 12.58 17.43
C GLU A 322 5.15 11.69 17.91
N TRP A 323 5.23 10.40 17.62
CA TRP A 323 4.31 9.41 18.12
C TRP A 323 4.56 9.22 19.62
N HIS A 324 3.54 9.47 20.43
CA HIS A 324 3.60 9.33 21.87
C HIS A 324 2.72 8.16 22.30
N LYS A 325 3.32 7.24 23.05
CA LYS A 325 2.63 6.09 23.62
C LYS A 325 1.74 6.55 24.77
N VAL A 326 0.44 6.28 24.69
CA VAL A 326 -0.57 6.67 25.69
C VAL A 326 -0.98 5.53 26.61
N ARG A 327 -0.57 4.28 26.29
CA ARG A 327 -0.77 3.09 27.12
C ARG A 327 0.49 2.25 27.16
N ASP A 328 0.72 1.50 28.23
CA ASP A 328 1.91 0.65 28.37
C ASP A 328 1.99 -0.47 27.32
N ARG A 329 0.84 -0.92 26.82
CA ARG A 329 0.71 -1.99 25.82
C ARG A 329 0.27 -1.43 24.48
N ASN A 330 0.98 -1.78 23.41
CA ASN A 330 0.76 -1.31 22.03
C ASN A 330 1.02 -2.40 20.96
N GLU A 331 1.13 -3.67 21.37
CA GLU A 331 1.51 -4.80 20.52
C GLU A 331 0.53 -4.96 19.35
N ALA A 332 -0.76 -4.69 19.56
CA ALA A 332 -1.78 -4.72 18.49
C ALA A 332 -1.53 -3.66 17.40
N LEU A 333 -1.11 -2.45 17.79
CA LEU A 333 -0.78 -1.39 16.85
C LEU A 333 0.47 -1.75 16.04
N ASP A 334 1.53 -2.20 16.70
CA ASP A 334 2.79 -2.52 16.02
C ASP A 334 2.64 -3.74 15.10
N ASN A 335 1.96 -4.81 15.56
CA ASN A 335 1.62 -5.95 14.71
C ASN A 335 0.74 -5.54 13.52
N ALA A 336 -0.21 -4.63 13.74
CA ALA A 336 -1.03 -4.13 12.65
C ALA A 336 -0.18 -3.41 11.58
N VAL A 337 0.76 -2.57 12.01
CA VAL A 337 1.69 -1.86 11.12
C VAL A 337 2.59 -2.85 10.37
N TYR A 338 3.16 -3.83 11.06
CA TYR A 338 4.04 -4.82 10.44
C TYR A 338 3.31 -5.72 9.44
N ALA A 339 2.09 -6.18 9.75
CA ALA A 339 1.30 -6.96 8.80
C ALA A 339 1.05 -6.18 7.50
N ARG A 340 0.75 -4.88 7.60
CA ARG A 340 0.57 -4.00 6.45
C ARG A 340 1.86 -3.80 5.65
N ALA A 341 3.00 -3.63 6.33
CA ALA A 341 4.31 -3.52 5.69
C ALA A 341 4.66 -4.78 4.88
N VAL A 342 4.36 -5.97 5.43
CA VAL A 342 4.56 -7.25 4.76
C VAL A 342 3.63 -7.36 3.54
N ALA A 343 2.35 -7.00 3.68
CA ALA A 343 1.42 -7.00 2.56
C ALA A 343 1.90 -6.07 1.43
N PHE A 344 2.37 -4.86 1.77
CA PHE A 344 2.97 -3.94 0.80
C PHE A 344 4.19 -4.56 0.11
N SER A 345 5.06 -5.28 0.83
CA SER A 345 6.23 -5.96 0.25
C SER A 345 5.87 -7.05 -0.77
N LEU A 346 4.68 -7.64 -0.66
CA LEU A 346 4.12 -8.60 -1.60
C LEU A 346 3.45 -7.91 -2.82
N GLY A 347 3.38 -6.58 -2.81
CA GLY A 347 2.85 -5.78 -3.91
C GLY A 347 1.33 -5.72 -3.97
N VAL A 348 0.62 -6.00 -2.87
CA VAL A 348 -0.86 -6.04 -2.83
C VAL A 348 -1.51 -4.74 -3.32
N ASP A 349 -0.87 -3.60 -3.14
CA ASP A 349 -1.37 -2.30 -3.59
C ASP A 349 -1.43 -2.17 -5.12
N ARG A 350 -0.70 -3.03 -5.84
CA ARG A 350 -0.70 -3.11 -7.30
C ARG A 350 -1.58 -4.24 -7.83
N TRP A 351 -2.17 -5.05 -6.96
CA TRP A 351 -3.01 -6.17 -7.37
C TRP A 351 -4.32 -5.66 -7.95
N ARG A 352 -4.70 -6.22 -9.09
CA ARG A 352 -6.00 -6.01 -9.74
C ARG A 352 -6.98 -7.08 -9.27
N GLU A 353 -8.24 -6.94 -9.63
CA GLU A 353 -9.27 -7.92 -9.26
C GLU A 353 -8.91 -9.35 -9.71
N ALA A 354 -8.30 -9.51 -10.88
CA ALA A 354 -7.82 -10.82 -11.35
C ALA A 354 -6.74 -11.44 -10.44
N ASP A 355 -5.85 -10.62 -9.88
CA ASP A 355 -4.83 -11.09 -8.93
C ASP A 355 -5.48 -11.53 -7.62
N TRP A 356 -6.49 -10.80 -7.15
CA TRP A 356 -7.28 -11.17 -5.97
C TRP A 356 -8.11 -12.44 -6.19
N GLN A 357 -8.76 -12.59 -7.33
CA GLN A 357 -9.45 -13.82 -7.72
C GLN A 357 -8.48 -15.00 -7.74
N LYS A 358 -7.26 -14.82 -8.28
CA LYS A 358 -6.23 -15.86 -8.26
C LYS A 358 -5.80 -16.22 -6.85
N ALA A 359 -5.61 -15.22 -5.98
CA ALA A 359 -5.26 -15.43 -4.58
C ALA A 359 -6.38 -16.15 -3.80
N ARG A 360 -7.64 -15.90 -4.15
CA ARG A 360 -8.80 -16.61 -3.58
C ARG A 360 -9.05 -17.99 -4.21
N GLY A 361 -8.39 -18.34 -5.31
CA GLY A 361 -8.61 -19.60 -6.03
C GLY A 361 -9.82 -19.58 -6.96
N GLU A 362 -10.36 -18.40 -7.26
CA GLU A 362 -11.55 -18.17 -8.11
C GLU A 362 -11.18 -17.94 -9.60
N PHE A 363 -9.89 -17.74 -9.90
CA PHE A 363 -9.47 -17.35 -11.24
C PHE A 363 -9.59 -18.52 -12.25
N THR A 364 -10.48 -18.35 -13.22
CA THR A 364 -10.54 -19.18 -14.43
C THR A 364 -9.85 -18.43 -15.57
N PRO A 365 -8.75 -18.95 -16.16
CA PRO A 365 -8.10 -18.29 -17.28
C PRO A 365 -9.07 -18.21 -18.47
N PRO A 366 -9.04 -17.11 -19.25
CA PRO A 366 -9.84 -17.03 -20.47
C PRO A 366 -9.45 -18.19 -21.41
N PRO A 367 -10.42 -18.78 -22.14
CA PRO A 367 -10.11 -19.83 -23.10
C PRO A 367 -9.10 -19.30 -24.13
N PRO A 368 -8.17 -20.16 -24.61
CA PRO A 368 -7.23 -19.76 -25.63
C PRO A 368 -7.99 -19.20 -26.84
N PRO A 369 -7.47 -18.13 -27.49
CA PRO A 369 -8.13 -17.58 -28.66
C PRO A 369 -8.31 -18.70 -29.69
N VAL A 370 -9.56 -18.92 -30.09
CA VAL A 370 -9.89 -19.85 -31.16
C VAL A 370 -9.13 -19.38 -32.41
N PRO A 371 -8.27 -20.20 -33.03
CA PRO A 371 -7.58 -19.79 -34.24
C PRO A 371 -8.62 -19.40 -35.28
N ALA A 372 -8.53 -18.16 -35.78
CA ALA A 372 -9.42 -17.68 -36.81
C ALA A 372 -9.41 -18.67 -37.99
N PRO A 373 -10.58 -19.01 -38.56
CA PRO A 373 -10.62 -19.88 -39.73
C PRO A 373 -9.75 -19.27 -40.82
N LYS A 374 -8.76 -20.03 -41.28
CA LYS A 374 -7.94 -19.64 -42.43
C LYS A 374 -8.88 -19.41 -43.60
N GLN A 375 -9.15 -18.16 -43.96
CA GLN A 375 -9.76 -17.85 -45.23
C GLN A 375 -8.81 -18.36 -46.32
N GLN A 376 -9.20 -19.43 -46.99
CA GLN A 376 -8.59 -19.81 -48.25
C GLN A 376 -8.90 -18.68 -49.23
N VAL A 377 -7.94 -17.78 -49.42
CA VAL A 377 -7.95 -16.86 -50.55
C VAL A 377 -7.87 -17.72 -51.79
N ARG A 378 -8.97 -17.86 -52.53
CA ARG A 378 -8.94 -18.40 -53.89
C ARG A 378 -8.18 -17.40 -54.75
N ASP A 379 -7.07 -17.84 -55.28
CA ASP A 379 -6.20 -17.03 -56.13
C ASP A 379 -6.78 -17.04 -57.56
N ASP A 380 -7.72 -16.15 -57.84
CA ASP A 380 -8.31 -15.95 -59.18
C ASP A 380 -7.40 -15.07 -60.07
N ARG A 381 -6.08 -15.31 -60.06
CA ARG A 381 -5.16 -14.64 -60.99
C ARG A 381 -5.13 -15.39 -62.32
N PRO A 382 -5.35 -14.69 -63.46
CA PRO A 382 -5.12 -15.29 -64.77
C PRO A 382 -3.63 -15.59 -64.98
N PRO A 383 -3.29 -16.64 -65.75
CA PRO A 383 -1.91 -17.09 -65.90
C PRO A 383 -1.04 -16.04 -66.60
N PRO A 384 0.25 -15.90 -66.21
CA PRO A 384 1.15 -14.94 -66.82
C PRO A 384 1.58 -15.39 -68.23
N VAL A 385 1.68 -14.42 -69.14
CA VAL A 385 2.19 -14.57 -70.51
C VAL A 385 3.69 -14.87 -70.48
N PRO A 386 4.23 -15.78 -71.32
CA PRO A 386 5.65 -16.14 -71.30
C PRO A 386 6.52 -15.01 -71.85
N LEU A 387 7.46 -14.52 -71.06
CA LEU A 387 8.56 -13.65 -71.52
C LEU A 387 9.78 -14.51 -71.88
N GLN A 388 10.30 -14.27 -73.08
CA GLN A 388 11.43 -14.95 -73.70
C GLN A 388 12.74 -14.77 -72.91
N ALA A 389 13.59 -15.79 -73.00
CA ALA A 389 14.87 -15.89 -72.33
C ALA A 389 15.89 -14.87 -72.88
N ALA A 390 16.62 -14.22 -71.98
CA ALA A 390 17.87 -13.55 -72.27
C ALA A 390 18.94 -13.99 -71.27
N GLU A 391 20.12 -14.26 -71.82
CA GLU A 391 21.20 -15.06 -71.26
C GLU A 391 21.97 -14.41 -70.10
N THR A 392 22.47 -15.28 -69.22
CA THR A 392 23.34 -14.97 -68.07
C THR A 392 24.79 -14.68 -68.51
N PRO A 393 25.49 -13.77 -67.81
CA PRO A 393 26.91 -14.04 -67.56
C PRO A 393 27.31 -14.01 -66.07
N ALA A 394 27.91 -15.13 -65.67
CA ALA A 394 28.98 -15.40 -64.69
C ALA A 394 29.19 -14.52 -63.45
N ALA A 395 29.19 -15.21 -62.31
CA ALA A 395 29.53 -14.75 -60.97
C ALA A 395 30.99 -14.31 -60.78
N LYS A 396 31.19 -13.27 -59.96
CA LYS A 396 32.44 -13.05 -59.21
C LYS A 396 32.14 -12.93 -57.71
N ARG A 397 32.68 -13.90 -56.97
CA ARG A 397 32.80 -13.91 -55.49
C ARG A 397 33.55 -12.66 -55.00
N ARG A 398 33.02 -12.01 -53.97
CA ARG A 398 33.81 -11.18 -53.04
C ARG A 398 33.44 -11.51 -51.60
N ALA A 399 34.45 -11.94 -50.85
CA ALA A 399 34.43 -12.07 -49.41
C ALA A 399 34.44 -10.67 -48.76
N ALA A 400 33.69 -10.49 -47.67
CA ALA A 400 33.78 -9.31 -46.83
C ALA A 400 33.98 -9.73 -45.37
N ALA A 401 35.15 -9.37 -44.86
CA ALA A 401 35.59 -9.56 -43.50
C ALA A 401 34.86 -8.62 -42.53
N THR A 402 34.53 -9.15 -41.37
CA THR A 402 33.98 -8.44 -40.21
C THR A 402 35.04 -7.56 -39.54
N THR A 403 34.86 -6.24 -39.57
CA THR A 403 35.55 -5.30 -38.66
C THR A 403 34.53 -4.59 -37.79
N ARG A 404 34.56 -4.91 -36.49
CA ARG A 404 33.71 -4.34 -35.44
C ARG A 404 34.37 -3.05 -34.95
N LYS A 405 33.72 -1.90 -35.15
CA LYS A 405 34.19 -0.60 -34.61
C LYS A 405 33.97 -0.56 -33.08
N PRO A 406 34.93 -0.02 -32.29
CA PRO A 406 34.78 0.12 -30.85
C PRO A 406 33.92 1.33 -30.46
N ASN A 407 33.10 1.14 -29.43
CA ASN A 407 32.17 2.10 -28.82
C ASN A 407 32.94 3.13 -27.95
N PRO A 408 32.76 4.46 -28.15
CA PRO A 408 33.65 5.46 -27.54
C PRO A 408 33.28 5.98 -26.14
N PHE A 409 32.40 5.31 -25.36
CA PHE A 409 31.91 5.89 -24.08
C PHE A 409 32.11 5.06 -22.81
N THR A 410 33.17 4.25 -22.69
CA THR A 410 33.54 3.65 -21.40
C THR A 410 35.05 3.50 -21.21
N SER A 411 35.74 4.58 -20.81
CA SER A 411 36.91 4.50 -19.93
C SER A 411 37.41 5.88 -19.51
N ARG A 412 37.04 6.35 -18.32
CA ARG A 412 37.96 7.09 -17.44
C ARG A 412 37.64 6.77 -15.98
N ARG A 413 38.53 5.97 -15.37
CA ARG A 413 38.82 6.02 -13.94
C ARG A 413 39.91 7.08 -13.73
N ARG A 414 39.77 7.87 -12.68
CA ARG A 414 40.75 7.93 -11.60
C ARG A 414 40.01 8.02 -10.29
#